data_AF-A0A106E8Q2-F1
#
_entry.id   AF-A0A106E8Q2-F1
#
_cell.length_a   1.000
_cell.length_b   1.000
_cell.length_c   1.000
_cell.angle_alpha   90.00
_cell.angle_beta   90.00
_cell.angle_gamma   90.00
#
_symmetry.space_group_name_H-M   'P 1'
#
loop_
_entity.id
_entity.type
_entity.pdbx_description
1 polymer ?
#
loop_
_entity_poly.entity_id
_entity_poly.type
_entity_poly.pdbx_seq_one_letter_code
_entity_poly.pdbx_strand_id
1 'polypeptide(L)'
;MQLQKLQAQLAQLDRRIQAARRNERQAALVQVRQLVTSYALTAREVFGQGYSDRAKLFTVGAKYRDPATGATWSGRGRAPVWIAGRDRAAFLIRE
;
A
#
# COMPACT_ATOMS: atom_id res chain seq x y z
N MET A 1 31.88 18.35 5.79
CA MET A 1 31.02 18.30 7.01
C MET A 1 29.69 19.07 6.89
N GLN A 2 29.47 19.97 5.92
CA GLN A 2 28.19 20.69 5.79
C GLN A 2 27.10 19.91 5.02
N LEU A 3 27.49 19.16 3.98
CA LEU A 3 26.57 18.33 3.19
C LEU A 3 25.84 17.29 4.06
N GLN A 4 26.56 16.59 4.92
CA GLN A 4 25.99 15.59 5.84
C GLN A 4 24.97 16.20 6.80
N LYS A 5 25.22 17.43 7.28
CA LYS A 5 24.30 18.16 8.16
C LYS A 5 22.99 18.49 7.44
N LEU A 6 23.06 18.94 6.20
CA LEU A 6 21.87 19.22 5.37
C LEU A 6 21.08 17.94 5.05
N GLN A 7 21.77 16.84 4.76
CA GLN A 7 21.13 15.53 4.54
C GLN A 7 20.40 15.03 5.80
N ALA A 8 21.01 15.18 6.97
CA ALA A 8 20.37 14.81 8.24
C ALA A 8 19.11 15.65 8.51
N GLN A 9 19.15 16.95 8.23
CA GLN A 9 17.99 17.84 8.36
C GLN A 9 16.86 17.45 7.41
N LEU A 10 17.17 17.09 6.16
CA LEU A 10 16.18 16.62 5.19
C LEU A 10 15.52 15.31 5.67
N ALA A 11 16.31 14.33 6.10
CA ALA A 11 15.78 13.07 6.61
C ALA A 11 14.89 13.28 7.86
N GLN A 12 15.24 14.22 8.73
CA GLN A 12 14.41 14.58 9.89
C GLN A 12 13.09 15.24 9.46
N LEU A 13 13.13 16.16 8.49
CA LEU A 13 11.93 16.80 7.95
C LEU A 13 11.01 15.79 7.26
N ASP A 14 11.56 14.88 6.47
CA ASP A 14 10.80 13.81 5.82
C ASP A 14 10.10 12.92 6.83
N ARG A 15 10.79 12.49 7.90
CA ARG A 15 10.17 11.71 8.98
C ARG A 15 9.00 12.45 9.61
N ARG A 16 9.15 13.77 9.84
CA ARG A 16 8.08 14.61 10.41
C ARG A 16 6.90 14.75 9.45
N ILE A 17 7.15 14.97 8.15
CA ILE A 17 6.11 15.05 7.12
C ILE A 17 5.34 13.73 7.04
N GLN A 18 6.05 12.60 7.01
CA GLN A 18 5.42 11.29 6.95
C GLN A 18 4.62 10.98 8.22
N ALA A 19 5.11 11.37 9.40
CA ALA A 19 4.36 11.25 10.65
C ALA A 19 3.09 12.11 10.63
N ALA A 20 3.19 13.37 10.21
CA ALA A 20 2.04 14.27 10.09
C ALA A 20 0.99 13.70 9.12
N ARG A 21 1.39 13.26 7.93
CA ARG A 21 0.48 12.63 6.94
C ARG A 21 -0.23 11.40 7.49
N ARG A 22 0.49 10.55 8.24
CA ARG A 22 -0.13 9.37 8.89
C ARG A 22 -1.17 9.80 9.92
N ASN A 23 -0.85 10.79 10.75
CA ASN A 23 -1.77 11.29 11.77
C ASN A 23 -3.02 11.92 11.16
N GLU A 24 -2.86 12.77 10.13
CA GLU A 24 -3.97 13.38 9.39
C GLU A 24 -4.86 12.32 8.74
N ARG A 25 -4.26 11.30 8.11
CA ARG A 25 -5.01 10.19 7.53
C ARG A 25 -5.76 9.39 8.59
N GLN A 26 -5.15 9.11 9.74
CA GLN A 26 -5.82 8.41 10.84
C GLN A 26 -6.98 9.23 11.39
N ALA A 27 -6.80 10.54 11.58
CA ALA A 27 -7.87 11.44 12.01
C ALA A 27 -9.04 11.44 11.02
N ALA A 28 -8.76 11.51 9.72
CA ALA A 28 -9.80 11.41 8.68
C ALA A 28 -10.53 10.06 8.72
N LEU A 29 -9.81 8.95 8.93
CA LEU A 29 -10.44 7.62 9.04
C LEU A 29 -11.36 7.52 10.27
N VAL A 30 -10.96 8.10 11.40
CA VAL A 30 -11.80 8.14 12.61
C VAL A 30 -13.09 8.94 12.33
N GLN A 31 -12.98 10.11 11.70
CA GLN A 31 -14.14 10.92 11.34
C GLN A 31 -15.08 10.18 10.38
N VAL A 32 -14.55 9.54 9.34
CA VAL A 32 -15.36 8.73 8.41
C VAL A 32 -16.06 7.59 9.15
N ARG A 33 -15.38 6.88 10.05
CA ARG A 33 -15.99 5.81 10.85
C ARG A 33 -17.12 6.34 11.74
N GLN A 34 -16.92 7.49 12.38
CA GLN A 34 -17.97 8.14 13.17
C GLN A 34 -19.19 8.48 12.33
N LEU A 35 -19.01 9.08 11.15
CA LEU A 35 -20.12 9.40 10.24
C LEU A 35 -20.87 8.13 9.80
N VAL A 36 -20.13 7.06 9.45
CA VAL A 36 -20.74 5.77 9.09
C VAL A 36 -21.59 5.22 10.22
N THR A 37 -21.11 5.26 11.46
CA THR A 37 -21.86 4.79 12.63
C THR A 37 -23.06 5.69 12.95
N SER A 38 -22.90 7.02 12.95
CA SER A 38 -23.96 7.97 13.32
C SER A 38 -25.17 7.92 12.39
N TYR A 39 -24.93 7.70 11.09
CA TYR A 39 -25.99 7.63 10.09
C TYR A 39 -26.35 6.18 9.70
N ALA A 40 -25.81 5.18 10.40
CA ALA A 40 -25.98 3.77 10.09
C ALA A 40 -25.74 3.42 8.61
N LEU A 41 -24.75 4.08 7.99
CA LEU A 41 -24.46 3.93 6.57
C LEU A 41 -23.89 2.54 6.29
N THR A 42 -24.40 1.90 5.25
CA THR A 42 -23.83 0.63 4.80
C THR A 42 -22.60 0.87 3.92
N ALA A 43 -21.67 -0.10 3.89
CA ALA A 43 -20.51 -0.03 3.00
C ALA A 43 -20.90 0.15 1.52
N ARG A 44 -22.07 -0.35 1.11
CA ARG A 44 -22.61 -0.20 -0.25
C ARG A 44 -23.00 1.25 -0.57
N GLU A 45 -23.50 1.99 0.40
CA GLU A 45 -23.87 3.41 0.23
C GLU A 45 -22.63 4.31 0.22
N VAL A 46 -21.62 3.98 1.05
CA VAL A 46 -20.37 4.75 1.15
C VAL A 46 -19.47 4.55 -0.06
N PHE A 47 -19.32 3.31 -0.52
CA PHE A 47 -18.36 2.95 -1.57
C PHE A 47 -19.00 2.64 -2.94
N GLY A 48 -20.34 2.57 -3.00
CA GLY A 48 -21.11 2.28 -4.20
C GLY A 48 -21.18 0.80 -4.57
N GLN A 49 -21.92 0.53 -5.65
CA GLN A 49 -22.05 -0.80 -6.24
C GLN A 49 -20.72 -1.20 -6.92
N GLY A 50 -19.99 -2.15 -6.32
CA GLY A 50 -18.64 -2.56 -6.75
C GLY A 50 -17.58 -2.56 -5.65
N TYR A 51 -17.95 -2.26 -4.39
CA TYR A 51 -17.04 -2.33 -3.24
C TYR A 51 -16.30 -3.67 -3.13
N SER A 52 -16.99 -4.80 -3.36
CA SER A 52 -16.41 -6.14 -3.36
C SER A 52 -15.38 -6.37 -4.48
N ASP A 53 -15.60 -5.78 -5.66
CA ASP A 53 -14.72 -5.95 -6.81
C ASP A 53 -13.49 -5.04 -6.73
N ARG A 54 -13.64 -3.83 -6.17
CA ARG A 54 -12.52 -2.95 -5.86
C ARG A 54 -11.72 -3.45 -4.66
N ALA A 55 -12.35 -3.99 -3.62
CA ALA A 55 -11.62 -4.66 -2.54
C ALA A 55 -10.76 -5.80 -3.10
N LYS A 56 -11.28 -6.64 -4.02
CA LYS A 56 -10.47 -7.63 -4.75
C LYS A 56 -9.33 -7.04 -5.60
N LEU A 57 -9.41 -5.78 -6.05
CA LEU A 57 -8.32 -5.08 -6.73
C LEU A 57 -7.24 -4.57 -5.75
N PHE A 58 -7.62 -4.21 -4.53
CA PHE A 58 -6.71 -3.74 -3.48
C PHE A 58 -6.18 -4.87 -2.57
N THR A 59 -6.84 -6.03 -2.55
CA THR A 59 -6.42 -7.27 -1.86
C THR A 59 -5.73 -8.25 -2.82
N VAL A 60 -4.99 -7.77 -3.82
CA VAL A 60 -4.08 -8.66 -4.55
C VAL A 60 -2.74 -8.63 -3.81
N GLY A 61 -2.63 -9.47 -2.78
CA GLY A 61 -1.37 -9.71 -2.09
C GLY A 61 -0.28 -10.08 -3.11
N ALA A 62 0.95 -9.63 -2.85
CA ALA A 62 2.09 -10.02 -3.66
C ALA A 62 2.15 -11.54 -3.77
N LYS A 63 1.93 -12.09 -4.95
CA LYS A 63 1.97 -13.55 -5.19
C LYS A 63 3.39 -14.04 -5.43
N TYR A 64 4.22 -13.17 -6.01
CA TYR A 64 5.60 -13.47 -6.35
C TYR A 64 6.55 -12.44 -5.76
N ARG A 65 7.74 -12.88 -5.34
CA ARG A 65 8.83 -12.04 -4.85
C ARG A 65 10.15 -12.45 -5.49
N ASP A 66 10.92 -11.46 -5.90
CA ASP A 66 12.29 -11.64 -6.36
C ASP A 66 13.22 -11.93 -5.15
N PRO A 67 13.92 -13.07 -5.10
CA PRO A 67 14.87 -13.36 -4.04
C PRO A 67 16.10 -12.44 -4.05
N ALA A 68 16.46 -11.84 -5.19
CA ALA A 68 17.65 -11.00 -5.30
C ALA A 68 17.40 -9.55 -4.87
N THR A 69 16.27 -8.97 -5.29
CA THR A 69 15.96 -7.54 -5.03
C THR A 69 14.85 -7.32 -4.01
N GLY A 70 14.10 -8.38 -3.65
CA GLY A 70 12.92 -8.28 -2.81
C GLY A 70 11.70 -7.66 -3.51
N ALA A 71 11.78 -7.34 -4.80
CA ALA A 71 10.67 -6.79 -5.58
C ALA A 71 9.48 -7.76 -5.61
N THR A 72 8.27 -7.24 -5.46
CA THR A 72 7.05 -8.06 -5.42
C THR A 72 6.18 -7.84 -6.63
N TRP A 73 5.52 -8.90 -7.11
CA TRP A 73 4.56 -8.85 -8.20
C TRP A 73 3.30 -9.63 -7.87
N SER A 74 2.15 -9.04 -8.18
CA SER A 74 0.82 -9.58 -7.89
C SER A 74 0.40 -10.69 -8.85
N GLY A 75 1.18 -10.96 -9.91
CA GLY A 75 0.83 -11.93 -10.96
C GLY A 75 -0.16 -11.39 -12.00
N ARG A 76 -0.60 -10.13 -11.88
CA ARG A 76 -1.46 -9.44 -12.85
C ARG A 76 -0.66 -8.40 -13.64
N GLY A 77 -0.99 -8.24 -14.91
CA GLY A 77 -0.33 -7.29 -15.82
C GLY A 77 0.97 -7.83 -16.46
N ARG A 78 1.80 -6.93 -17.00
CA ARG A 78 3.08 -7.29 -17.63
C ARG A 78 4.03 -7.88 -16.57
N ALA A 79 4.54 -9.08 -16.83
CA ALA A 79 5.50 -9.73 -15.97
C ALA A 79 6.81 -8.90 -15.90
N PRO A 80 7.34 -8.63 -14.68
CA PRO A 80 8.64 -8.01 -14.52
C PRO A 80 9.77 -8.86 -15.10
N VAL A 81 10.88 -8.22 -15.47
CA VAL A 81 12.04 -8.87 -16.12
C VAL A 81 12.61 -10.03 -15.29
N TRP A 82 12.56 -9.94 -13.96
CA TRP A 82 13.11 -10.95 -13.05
C TRP A 82 12.32 -12.26 -13.00
N ILE A 83 11.04 -12.28 -13.38
CA ILE A 83 10.18 -13.47 -13.43
C ILE A 83 9.74 -13.83 -14.86
N ALA A 84 9.89 -12.91 -15.82
CA ALA A 84 9.56 -13.16 -17.22
C ALA A 84 10.45 -14.28 -17.80
N GLY A 85 9.81 -15.33 -18.36
CA GLY A 85 10.51 -16.45 -19.00
C GLY A 85 11.14 -17.48 -18.04
N ARG A 86 10.97 -17.33 -16.72
CA ARG A 86 11.45 -18.28 -15.70
C ARG A 86 10.29 -19.05 -15.09
N ASP A 87 10.61 -20.16 -14.40
CA ASP A 87 9.59 -20.88 -13.64
C ASP A 87 9.09 -20.00 -12.48
N ARG A 88 7.79 -19.69 -12.53
CA ARG A 88 7.14 -18.77 -11.61
C ARG A 88 6.97 -19.39 -10.22
N ALA A 89 6.99 -20.73 -10.13
CA ALA A 89 6.90 -21.43 -8.85
C ALA A 89 8.07 -21.11 -7.92
N ALA A 90 9.26 -20.85 -8.48
CA ALA A 90 10.46 -20.49 -7.72
C ALA A 90 10.38 -19.12 -7.01
N PHE A 91 9.47 -18.24 -7.47
CA PHE A 91 9.30 -16.90 -6.94
C PHE A 91 8.04 -16.76 -6.08
N LEU A 92 7.29 -17.85 -5.88
CA LEU A 92 6.02 -17.79 -5.17
C LEU A 92 6.25 -17.48 -3.69
N ILE A 93 5.54 -16.48 -3.17
CA ILE A 93 5.54 -16.23 -1.73
C ILE A 93 4.68 -17.33 -1.10
N ARG A 94 5.32 -18.30 -0.45
CA ARG A 94 4.65 -19.25 0.44
C ARG A 94 4.56 -18.57 1.80
N GLU A 95 3.35 -18.23 2.21
CA GLU A 95 3.04 -17.78 3.57
C GLU A 95 3.21 -18.93 4.56
#